data_AF-A0A0V0T5H3-F1
#
_entry.id   AF-A0A0V0T5H3-F1
#
_cell.length_a   1.000
_cell.length_b   1.000
_cell.length_c   1.000
_cell.angle_alpha   90.00
_cell.angle_beta   90.00
_cell.angle_gamma   90.00
#
_symmetry.space_group_name_H-M   'P 1'
#
loop_
_entity.id
_entity.type
_entity.pdbx_description
1 polymer ?
#
loop_
_entity_poly.entity_id
_entity_poly.type
_entity_poly.pdbx_seq_one_letter_code
_entity_poly.pdbx_strand_id
1 'polypeptide(L)'
;MLGSTIVRAGDDVPVAVETCLRWVICGPQTPSQLPTPTVPSDKSADTECYQLPRKFWEHEAIGISSEEEQSLSGLEREEFERNISFNGVRYTVRLLWKRNGSTLPNNYSVAQKRLSLVQWKLKRDRKRWREYAAVIQSYLDNGWAEARLG
;
A
#
# COMPACT_ATOMS: atom_id res chain seq x y z
N MET A 1 18.01 -0.44 16.91
CA MET A 1 19.45 -0.19 17.07
C MET A 1 19.94 0.45 15.78
N LEU A 2 20.24 1.75 15.77
CA LEU A 2 20.80 2.42 14.59
C LEU A 2 22.23 1.92 14.36
N GLY A 3 22.60 1.66 13.11
CA GLY A 3 23.98 1.32 12.76
C GLY A 3 24.89 2.54 13.00
N SER A 4 26.13 2.28 13.41
CA SER A 4 27.09 3.31 13.81
C SER A 4 27.76 4.02 12.63
N THR A 5 27.47 3.62 11.39
CA THR A 5 28.12 4.14 10.18
C THR A 5 27.36 5.35 9.63
N ILE A 6 28.05 6.50 9.59
CA ILE A 6 27.53 7.76 9.04
C ILE A 6 28.50 8.25 7.96
N VAL A 7 28.01 8.48 6.75
CA VAL A 7 28.79 9.02 5.62
C VAL A 7 28.35 10.45 5.34
N ARG A 8 29.30 11.38 5.33
CA ARG A 8 29.08 12.81 5.09
C ARG A 8 29.88 13.25 3.87
N ALA A 9 29.22 13.91 2.92
CA ALA A 9 29.86 14.40 1.69
C ALA A 9 30.33 15.86 1.79
N GLY A 10 29.94 16.60 2.83
CA GLY A 10 30.34 17.99 3.07
C GLY A 10 29.40 18.68 4.06
N ASP A 11 29.70 19.94 4.39
CA ASP A 11 28.77 20.80 5.12
C ASP A 11 27.58 21.15 4.22
N ASP A 12 26.37 21.13 4.80
CA ASP A 12 25.10 21.39 4.09
C ASP A 12 24.69 20.35 3.01
N VAL A 13 25.31 19.18 3.01
CA VAL A 13 24.95 18.06 2.12
C VAL A 13 24.20 16.97 2.89
N PRO A 14 23.19 16.31 2.31
CA PRO A 14 22.52 15.19 2.94
C PRO A 14 23.49 14.10 3.42
N VAL A 15 23.14 13.50 4.56
CA VAL A 15 23.97 12.53 5.28
C VAL A 15 23.40 11.13 5.10
N ALA A 16 24.22 10.15 4.76
CA ALA A 16 23.78 8.76 4.70
C ALA A 16 24.06 8.05 6.04
N VAL A 17 23.04 7.41 6.60
CA VAL A 17 23.12 6.64 7.84
C VAL A 17 22.80 5.19 7.54
N GLU A 18 23.66 4.28 7.98
CA GLU A 18 23.42 2.84 7.86
C GLU A 18 22.49 2.36 8.97
N THR A 19 21.36 1.77 8.61
CA THR A 19 20.42 1.15 9.55
C THR A 19 20.38 -0.36 9.34
N CYS A 20 19.72 -1.10 10.24
CA CYS A 20 19.45 -2.53 10.03
C CYS A 20 18.62 -2.82 8.75
N LEU A 21 17.97 -1.80 8.19
CA LEU A 21 17.17 -1.86 6.96
C LEU A 21 17.90 -1.28 5.74
N ARG A 22 19.24 -1.12 5.79
CA ARG A 22 20.12 -0.46 4.80
C ARG A 22 20.22 1.07 4.98
N TRP A 23 20.80 1.73 3.97
CA TRP A 23 21.12 3.16 3.95
C TRP A 23 19.88 4.03 3.89
N VAL A 24 19.83 5.03 4.76
CA VAL A 24 18.81 6.10 4.76
C VAL A 24 19.51 7.44 4.55
N ILE A 25 18.96 8.29 3.69
CA ILE A 25 19.45 9.64 3.45
C ILE A 25 18.70 10.61 4.37
N CYS A 26 19.44 11.30 5.23
CA CYS A 26 18.94 12.36 6.10
C CYS A 26 19.28 13.72 5.49
N GLY A 27 18.50 14.75 5.84
CA GLY A 27 18.80 16.13 5.45
C GLY A 27 20.15 16.61 6.01
N PRO A 28 20.64 17.76 5.54
CA PRO A 28 21.91 18.31 6.01
C PRO A 28 21.91 18.50 7.52
N GLN A 29 22.95 17.99 8.19
CA GLN A 29 23.17 18.21 9.61
C GLN A 29 24.38 19.11 9.80
N THR A 30 24.17 20.28 10.41
CA THR A 30 25.28 21.14 10.83
C THR A 30 26.13 20.42 11.86
N PRO A 31 27.48 20.42 11.72
CA PRO A 31 28.35 19.91 12.76
C PRO A 31 28.29 20.84 13.97
N SER A 32 27.52 20.46 14.98
CA SER A 32 27.59 21.13 16.29
C SER A 32 28.96 20.84 16.91
N GLN A 33 29.86 21.82 16.88
CA GLN A 33 31.01 21.87 17.76
C GLN A 33 30.57 22.54 19.07
N LEU A 34 30.18 21.75 20.08
CA LEU A 34 30.23 22.08 21.52
C LEU A 34 29.81 20.84 22.33
N PRO A 35 30.38 20.62 23.52
CA PRO A 35 30.13 19.42 24.31
C PRO A 35 28.65 19.38 24.71
N THR A 36 28.07 18.20 24.54
CA THR A 36 26.72 17.76 24.93
C THR A 36 25.94 18.77 25.77
N PRO A 37 24.91 19.44 25.20
CA PRO A 37 23.83 19.92 26.03
C PRO A 37 23.06 18.67 26.44
N THR A 38 23.26 18.23 27.68
CA THR A 38 22.25 17.42 28.38
C THR A 38 20.98 18.24 28.35
N VAL A 39 20.12 17.98 27.37
CA VAL A 39 18.78 18.53 27.34
C VAL A 39 18.10 17.98 28.60
N PRO A 40 17.67 18.82 29.56
CA PRO A 40 16.75 18.35 30.57
C PRO A 40 15.57 17.80 29.80
N SER A 41 15.35 16.49 29.88
CA SER A 41 14.16 15.84 29.35
C SER A 41 12.97 16.37 30.14
N ASP A 42 12.49 17.55 29.78
CA ASP A 42 11.16 17.99 30.17
C ASP A 42 10.19 17.02 29.52
N LYS A 43 9.64 16.14 30.35
CA LYS A 43 8.74 15.02 30.00
C LYS A 43 7.37 15.49 29.48
N SER A 44 7.29 16.66 28.84
CA SER A 44 6.04 17.23 28.33
C SER A 44 5.94 17.21 26.81
N ALA A 45 7.06 17.15 26.08
CA ALA A 45 7.06 17.22 24.60
C ALA A 45 6.69 15.89 23.90
N ASP A 46 6.81 14.75 24.58
CA ASP A 46 6.48 13.45 23.99
C ASP A 46 5.00 13.38 23.57
N THR A 47 4.11 14.07 24.31
CA THR A 47 2.67 14.04 24.03
C THR A 47 2.33 14.70 22.69
N GLU A 48 3.05 15.75 22.28
CA GLU A 48 2.82 16.43 21.00
C GLU A 48 3.40 15.67 19.81
N CYS A 49 4.56 15.04 19.98
CA CYS A 49 5.24 14.25 18.94
C CYS A 49 4.36 13.09 18.44
N TYR A 50 3.59 12.44 19.34
CA TYR A 50 2.66 11.39 18.95
C TYR A 50 1.30 11.90 18.49
N GLN A 51 0.91 13.13 18.85
CA GLN A 51 -0.39 13.68 18.47
C GLN A 51 -0.49 14.03 16.99
N LEU A 52 0.58 14.55 16.40
CA LEU A 52 0.60 14.95 14.98
C LEU A 52 0.45 13.75 14.03
N PRO A 53 1.27 12.68 14.16
CA PRO A 53 1.09 11.46 13.39
C PRO A 53 -0.26 10.82 13.64
N ARG A 54 -0.73 10.80 14.90
CA ARG A 54 -2.04 10.24 15.24
C ARG A 54 -3.18 10.97 14.53
N LYS A 55 -3.22 12.30 14.59
CA LYS A 55 -4.23 13.11 13.88
C LYS A 55 -4.12 12.95 12.37
N PHE A 56 -2.91 12.84 11.83
CA PHE A 56 -2.70 12.58 10.41
C PHE A 56 -3.31 11.24 9.99
N TRP A 57 -3.04 10.16 10.73
CA TRP A 57 -3.60 8.83 10.45
C TRP A 57 -5.12 8.76 10.69
N GLU A 58 -5.66 9.47 11.68
CA GLU A 58 -7.11 9.60 11.90
C GLU A 58 -7.81 10.28 10.72
N HIS A 59 -7.17 11.25 10.06
CA HIS A 59 -7.73 11.94 8.89
C HIS A 59 -7.53 11.17 7.58
N GLU A 60 -6.43 10.44 7.40
CA GLU A 60 -6.16 9.59 6.23
C GLU A 60 -6.90 8.24 6.29
N ALA A 61 -7.42 7.83 7.46
CA ALA A 61 -8.27 6.66 7.62
C ALA A 61 -9.68 6.91 7.05
N ILE A 62 -9.78 7.06 5.73
CA ILE A 62 -11.07 7.10 5.03
C ILE A 62 -11.67 5.70 5.06
N GLY A 63 -12.54 5.44 6.05
CA GLY A 63 -13.37 4.22 6.13
C GLY A 63 -12.81 3.07 6.97
N ILE A 64 -11.80 3.31 7.80
CA ILE A 64 -11.34 2.35 8.82
C ILE A 64 -11.51 3.03 10.18
N SER A 65 -12.74 3.02 10.68
CA SER A 65 -13.02 3.51 12.03
C SER A 65 -12.73 2.39 13.04
N SER A 66 -12.11 2.73 14.18
CA SER A 66 -11.79 1.76 15.23
C SER A 66 -13.03 1.10 15.85
N GLU A 67 -14.24 1.61 15.62
CA GLU A 67 -15.49 0.98 16.09
C GLU A 67 -15.77 -0.38 15.41
N GLU A 68 -15.16 -0.65 14.24
CA GLU A 68 -15.42 -1.86 13.45
C GLU A 68 -14.38 -2.97 13.66
N GLU A 69 -13.28 -2.74 14.37
CA GLU A 69 -12.32 -3.81 14.70
C GLU A 69 -12.92 -4.86 15.65
N GLN A 70 -14.06 -4.56 16.29
CA GLN A 70 -14.86 -5.55 17.03
C GLN A 70 -15.84 -6.36 16.16
N SER A 71 -16.00 -6.00 14.87
CA SER A 71 -17.00 -6.61 13.98
C SER A 71 -16.44 -7.71 13.07
N LEU A 72 -15.12 -7.91 13.01
CA LEU A 72 -14.61 -9.21 12.59
C LEU A 72 -14.95 -10.18 13.72
N SER A 73 -16.09 -10.86 13.60
CA SER A 73 -16.43 -11.97 14.50
C SER A 73 -15.18 -12.85 14.63
N GLY A 74 -14.81 -13.29 15.84
CA GLY A 74 -13.52 -13.97 16.08
C GLY A 74 -13.22 -15.12 15.10
N LEU A 75 -14.26 -15.68 14.47
CA LEU A 75 -14.19 -16.65 13.38
C LEU A 75 -13.46 -16.16 12.13
N GLU A 76 -13.66 -14.92 11.68
CA GLU A 76 -13.02 -14.39 10.46
C GLU A 76 -11.54 -14.15 10.67
N ARG A 77 -11.17 -13.67 11.87
CA ARG A 77 -9.77 -13.52 12.28
C ARG A 77 -9.08 -14.86 12.44
N GLU A 78 -9.72 -15.83 13.09
CA GLU A 78 -9.19 -17.20 13.19
C GLU A 78 -9.01 -17.84 11.81
N GLU A 79 -9.96 -17.64 10.89
CA GLU A 79 -9.86 -18.16 9.53
C GLU A 79 -8.74 -17.50 8.74
N PHE A 80 -8.50 -16.21 8.93
CA PHE A 80 -7.35 -15.51 8.37
C PHE A 80 -6.03 -16.06 8.88
N GLU A 81 -5.87 -16.16 10.19
CA GLU A 81 -4.64 -16.66 10.82
C GLU A 81 -4.35 -18.11 10.40
N ARG A 82 -5.38 -18.97 10.30
CA ARG A 82 -5.25 -20.35 9.79
C ARG A 82 -4.87 -20.42 8.31
N ASN A 83 -5.25 -19.41 7.51
CA ASN A 83 -5.05 -19.41 6.07
C ASN A 83 -3.75 -18.71 5.63
N ILE A 84 -3.01 -18.09 6.55
CA ILE A 84 -1.67 -17.58 6.27
C ILE A 84 -0.67 -18.72 6.35
N SER A 85 0.12 -18.89 5.30
CA SER A 85 1.25 -19.82 5.25
C SER A 85 2.45 -19.20 4.57
N PHE A 86 3.66 -19.60 4.97
CA PHE A 86 4.90 -19.19 4.30
C PHE A 86 5.42 -20.35 3.45
N ASN A 87 5.63 -20.13 2.16
CA ASN A 87 6.05 -21.18 1.23
C ASN A 87 7.59 -21.27 1.06
N GLY A 88 8.36 -20.66 1.96
CA GLY A 88 9.82 -20.56 1.87
C GLY A 88 10.32 -19.29 1.17
N VAL A 89 9.46 -18.61 0.39
CA VAL A 89 9.81 -17.37 -0.35
C VAL A 89 8.90 -16.21 0.03
N ARG A 90 7.60 -16.45 0.16
CA ARG A 90 6.59 -15.43 0.45
C ARG A 90 5.48 -15.98 1.34
N TYR A 91 4.80 -15.07 2.04
CA TYR A 91 3.54 -15.39 2.68
C TYR A 91 2.45 -15.51 1.61
N THR A 92 1.62 -16.53 1.74
CA THR A 92 0.41 -16.75 0.97
C THR A 92 -0.76 -16.78 1.94
N VAL A 93 -1.81 -16.04 1.61
CA VAL A 93 -3.07 -16.04 2.35
C VAL A 93 -4.20 -16.43 1.41
N ARG A 94 -5.14 -17.25 1.88
CA ARG A 94 -6.36 -17.51 1.11
C ARG A 94 -7.27 -16.28 1.18
N LEU A 95 -7.96 -15.97 0.08
CA LEU A 95 -8.96 -14.90 0.10
C LEU A 95 -10.05 -15.24 1.13
N LEU A 96 -10.33 -14.28 2.01
CA LEU A 96 -11.41 -14.35 2.98
C LEU A 96 -12.76 -14.14 2.27
N TRP A 97 -13.20 -15.15 1.53
CA TRP A 97 -14.54 -15.14 0.95
C TRP A 97 -15.56 -15.44 2.04
N LYS A 98 -16.67 -14.72 2.05
CA LYS A 98 -17.81 -15.01 2.90
C LYS A 98 -18.28 -16.45 2.61
N ARG A 99 -18.21 -17.34 3.61
CA ARG A 99 -18.56 -18.78 3.47
C ARG A 99 -19.94 -19.01 2.88
N ASN A 100 -20.87 -18.14 3.25
CA ASN A 100 -22.22 -18.11 2.72
C ASN A 100 -22.18 -17.13 1.55
N GLY A 101 -21.76 -17.63 0.38
CA GLY A 101 -21.72 -16.85 -0.84
C GLY A 101 -23.08 -16.20 -1.04
N SER A 102 -23.17 -14.89 -0.80
CA SER A 102 -24.38 -14.15 -1.09
C SER A 102 -24.67 -14.32 -2.57
N THR A 103 -25.86 -14.80 -2.92
CA THR A 103 -26.25 -14.93 -4.32
C THR A 103 -26.14 -13.56 -4.96
N LEU A 104 -25.13 -13.37 -5.81
CA LEU A 104 -24.94 -12.11 -6.51
C LEU A 104 -26.16 -11.91 -7.42
N PRO A 105 -26.83 -10.74 -7.39
CA PRO A 105 -27.91 -10.47 -8.29
C PRO A 105 -27.39 -10.54 -9.74
N ASN A 106 -28.22 -11.04 -10.65
CA ASN A 106 -27.85 -11.15 -12.06
C ASN A 106 -27.53 -9.76 -12.64
N ASN A 107 -26.25 -9.52 -12.93
CA ASN A 107 -25.74 -8.25 -13.44
C ASN A 107 -25.56 -8.23 -14.97
N TYR A 108 -26.02 -9.28 -15.67
CA TYR A 108 -25.77 -9.47 -17.10
C TYR A 108 -26.23 -8.27 -17.94
N SER A 109 -27.43 -7.76 -17.70
CA SER A 109 -27.98 -6.63 -18.46
C SER A 109 -27.15 -5.35 -18.29
N VAL A 110 -26.61 -5.12 -17.10
CA VAL A 110 -25.73 -3.98 -16.81
C VAL A 110 -24.38 -4.16 -17.47
N ALA A 111 -23.77 -5.34 -17.35
CA ALA A 111 -22.49 -5.67 -17.97
C ALA A 111 -22.57 -5.55 -19.50
N GLN A 112 -23.64 -6.05 -20.11
CA GLN A 112 -23.89 -5.95 -21.54
C GLN A 112 -24.01 -4.50 -22.00
N LYS A 113 -24.80 -3.67 -21.30
CA LYS A 113 -24.93 -2.23 -21.61
C LYS A 113 -23.57 -1.52 -21.52
N ARG A 114 -22.79 -1.80 -20.46
CA ARG A 114 -21.45 -1.23 -20.29
C ARG A 114 -20.52 -1.63 -21.44
N LEU A 115 -20.52 -2.89 -21.83
CA LEU A 115 -19.73 -3.39 -22.95
C LEU A 115 -20.10 -2.68 -24.25
N SER A 116 -21.39 -2.57 -24.57
CA SER A 116 -21.87 -1.87 -25.78
C SER A 116 -21.42 -0.41 -25.81
N LEU A 117 -21.48 0.29 -24.67
CA LEU A 117 -21.02 1.67 -24.56
C LEU A 117 -19.52 1.80 -24.76
N VAL A 118 -18.72 0.89 -24.18
CA VAL A 118 -17.27 0.85 -24.38
C VAL A 118 -16.96 0.64 -25.86
N GLN A 119 -17.57 -0.35 -26.50
CA GLN A 119 -17.38 -0.62 -27.93
C GLN A 119 -17.77 0.58 -28.79
N TRP A 120 -18.88 1.25 -28.50
CA TRP A 120 -19.30 2.45 -29.22
C TRP A 120 -18.30 3.61 -29.08
N LYS A 121 -17.82 3.88 -27.85
CA LYS A 121 -16.81 4.90 -27.59
C LYS A 121 -15.50 4.62 -28.32
N LEU A 122 -15.07 3.36 -28.33
CA LEU A 122 -13.85 2.94 -29.01
C LEU A 122 -13.97 3.02 -30.54
N LYS A 123 -15.13 2.71 -31.12
CA LYS A 123 -15.37 2.88 -32.56
C LYS A 123 -15.29 4.33 -33.01
N ARG A 124 -15.73 5.26 -32.15
CA ARG A 124 -15.76 6.69 -32.45
C ARG A 124 -14.38 7.36 -32.33
N ASP A 125 -13.49 6.84 -31.50
CA ASP A 125 -12.15 7.38 -31.26
C ASP A 125 -11.05 6.36 -31.60
N ARG A 126 -10.45 6.55 -32.79
CA ARG A 126 -9.40 5.67 -33.33
C ARG A 126 -8.09 5.76 -32.56
N LYS A 127 -7.81 6.85 -31.84
CA LYS A 127 -6.62 6.95 -30.99
C LYS A 127 -6.83 6.08 -29.75
N ARG A 128 -7.97 6.27 -29.07
CA ARG A 128 -8.34 5.49 -27.89
C ARG A 128 -8.46 3.99 -28.16
N TRP A 129 -8.94 3.60 -29.34
CA TRP A 129 -8.94 2.20 -29.76
C TRP A 129 -7.53 1.58 -29.78
N ARG A 130 -6.54 2.29 -30.36
CA ARG A 130 -5.17 1.78 -30.45
C ARG A 130 -4.54 1.60 -29.06
N GLU A 131 -4.71 2.58 -28.19
CA GLU A 131 -4.23 2.51 -26.80
C GLU A 131 -4.89 1.34 -26.06
N TYR A 132 -6.21 1.20 -26.18
CA TYR A 132 -6.95 0.11 -25.56
C TYR A 132 -6.48 -1.27 -26.07
N ALA A 133 -6.32 -1.43 -27.38
CA ALA A 133 -5.86 -2.67 -27.99
C ALA A 133 -4.44 -3.04 -27.54
N ALA A 134 -3.54 -2.05 -27.41
CA ALA A 134 -2.19 -2.29 -26.91
C ALA A 134 -2.16 -2.82 -25.47
N VAL A 135 -3.03 -2.31 -24.59
CA VAL A 135 -3.16 -2.82 -23.22
C VAL A 135 -3.70 -4.24 -23.19
N ILE A 136 -4.70 -4.56 -24.02
CA ILE A 136 -5.20 -5.94 -24.11
C ILE A 136 -4.12 -6.89 -24.63
N GLN A 137 -3.32 -6.45 -25.60
CA GLN A 137 -2.20 -7.25 -26.11
C GLN A 137 -1.15 -7.51 -25.03
N SER A 138 -0.80 -6.49 -24.22
CA SER A 138 0.17 -6.70 -23.14
C SER A 138 -0.34 -7.69 -22.09
N TYR A 139 -1.65 -7.81 -21.87
CA TYR A 139 -2.20 -8.84 -20.99
C TYR A 139 -2.03 -10.25 -21.56
N LEU A 140 -2.15 -10.41 -22.88
CA LEU A 140 -1.90 -11.69 -23.55
C LEU A 140 -0.41 -12.03 -23.52
N ASP A 141 0.46 -11.07 -23.83
CA ASP A 141 1.91 -11.28 -23.88
C ASP A 141 2.48 -11.64 -22.50
N ASN A 142 1.93 -11.04 -21.43
CA ASN A 142 2.30 -11.35 -20.05
C ASN A 142 1.63 -12.62 -19.49
N GLY A 143 0.75 -13.27 -20.26
CA GLY A 143 -0.01 -14.45 -19.81
C GLY A 143 -1.03 -14.15 -18.70
N TRP A 144 -1.46 -12.90 -18.55
CA TRP A 144 -2.50 -12.49 -17.59
C TRP A 144 -3.91 -12.72 -18.12
N ALA A 145 -4.05 -12.81 -19.44
CA ALA A 145 -5.29 -13.12 -20.13
C ALA A 145 -5.04 -14.19 -21.19
N GLU A 146 -6.09 -14.94 -21.51
CA GLU A 146 -6.10 -15.90 -22.61
C GLU A 146 -7.05 -15.43 -23.71
N ALA A 147 -6.68 -15.69 -24.97
CA ALA A 147 -7.62 -15.54 -26.06
C ALA A 147 -8.67 -16.65 -25.95
N ARG A 148 -9.95 -16.28 -25.98
CA ARG A 148 -11.02 -17.26 -26.03
C ARG A 148 -10.93 -17.99 -27.38
N LEU A 149 -10.49 -19.24 -27.36
CA LEU A 149 -10.63 -20.14 -28.50
C LEU A 149 -12.13 -20.35 -28.75
N GLY A 150 -12.53 -20.13 -30.01
CA GLY A 150 -13.92 -20.27 -30.46
C GLY A 150 -14.40 -21.71 -30.44
#